data_AF-A0A978TTB4-F1
#
_entry.id   AF-A0A978TTB4-F1
#
_cell.length_a   1.000
_cell.length_b   1.000
_cell.length_c   1.000
_cell.angle_alpha   90.00
_cell.angle_beta   90.00
_cell.angle_gamma   90.00
#
_symmetry.space_group_name_H-M   'P 1'
#
loop_
_entity.id
_entity.type
_entity.pdbx_description
1 polymer ?
#
loop_
_entity_poly.entity_id
_entity_poly.type
_entity_poly.pdbx_seq_one_letter_code
_entity_poly.pdbx_strand_id
1 'polypeptide(L)'
;MPNLLWDYVQGLSPEAVSQLSKPTSADVFQVMERNIVGLLGNLPPEHFGVSITTSREHLGRLLASAMMSGYFLRNAEQRMVFENVLAQTPSQNHDTP
;
A
#
# COMPACT_ATOMS: atom_id res chain seq x y z
N MET A 1 -6.38 23.28 -11.31
CA MET A 1 -7.62 23.94 -10.85
C MET A 1 -7.40 24.38 -9.41
N PRO A 2 -7.55 25.67 -9.07
CA PRO A 2 -7.47 26.11 -7.67
C PRO A 2 -8.55 25.39 -6.85
N ASN A 3 -8.21 25.00 -5.63
CA ASN A 3 -9.15 24.33 -4.74
C ASN A 3 -10.06 25.39 -4.12
N LEU A 4 -11.17 25.74 -4.80
CA LEU A 4 -12.11 26.78 -4.36
C LEU A 4 -12.59 26.59 -2.92
N LEU A 5 -12.66 25.33 -2.46
CA LEU A 5 -13.05 24.99 -1.10
C LEU A 5 -11.96 25.40 -0.10
N TRP A 6 -10.69 25.20 -0.47
CA TRP A 6 -9.55 25.65 0.32
C TRP A 6 -9.46 27.18 0.38
N ASP A 7 -9.65 27.88 -0.74
CA ASP A 7 -9.65 29.35 -0.77
C ASP A 7 -10.81 29.93 0.07
N TYR A 8 -11.98 29.29 0.02
CA TYR A 8 -13.12 29.64 0.87
C TYR A 8 -12.81 29.43 2.35
N VAL A 9 -12.24 28.28 2.72
CA VAL A 9 -11.88 27.96 4.12
C VAL A 9 -10.82 28.93 4.65
N GLN A 10 -9.83 29.31 3.83
CA GLN A 10 -8.82 30.32 4.18
C GLN A 10 -9.40 31.73 4.33
N GLY A 11 -10.51 32.03 3.66
CA GLY A 11 -11.22 33.31 3.77
C GLY A 11 -12.19 33.42 4.95
N LEU A 12 -12.41 32.34 5.71
CA LEU A 12 -13.31 32.35 6.87
C LEU A 12 -12.68 33.10 8.05
N SER A 13 -13.49 33.86 8.78
CA SER A 13 -13.05 34.46 10.04
C SER A 13 -12.83 33.37 11.11
N PRO A 14 -11.94 33.59 12.09
CA PRO A 14 -11.72 32.65 13.19
C PRO A 14 -13.01 32.26 13.93
N GLU A 15 -13.97 33.18 14.04
CA GLU A 15 -15.29 32.96 14.65
C GLU A 15 -16.15 32.02 13.81
N ALA A 16 -16.16 32.19 12.49
CA ALA A 16 -16.88 31.30 11.57
C ALA A 16 -16.31 29.88 11.60
N VAL A 17 -14.97 29.75 11.63
CA VAL A 17 -14.29 28.45 11.79
C VAL A 17 -14.61 27.82 13.15
N SER A 18 -14.66 28.62 14.22
CA SER A 18 -15.00 28.14 15.57
C SER A 18 -16.47 27.69 15.68
N GLN A 19 -17.39 28.32 14.96
CA GLN A 19 -18.78 27.88 14.91
C GLN A 19 -18.95 26.62 14.07
N LEU A 20 -18.24 26.51 12.94
CA LEU A 20 -18.32 25.35 12.04
C LEU A 20 -17.69 24.09 12.64
N SER A 21 -16.72 24.24 13.53
CA SER A 21 -16.08 23.15 14.27
C SER A 21 -16.84 22.71 15.51
N LYS A 22 -17.98 23.34 15.83
CA LYS A 22 -18.85 22.91 16.94
C LYS A 22 -19.94 21.97 16.43
N PRO A 23 -19.92 20.68 16.79
CA PRO A 23 -21.02 19.77 16.47
C PRO A 23 -22.29 20.22 17.22
N THR A 24 -23.41 20.32 16.49
CA THR A 24 -24.70 20.76 17.05
C THR A 24 -25.28 19.78 18.08
N SER A 25 -24.88 18.51 18.03
CA SER A 25 -25.24 17.47 19.00
C SER A 25 -24.18 16.37 19.09
N ALA A 26 -24.22 15.57 20.16
CA ALA A 26 -23.34 14.41 20.34
C ALA A 26 -23.52 13.36 19.23
N ASP A 27 -24.75 13.14 18.77
CA ASP A 27 -25.04 12.20 17.67
C ASP A 27 -24.38 12.64 16.36
N VAL A 28 -24.42 13.94 16.05
CA VAL A 28 -23.76 14.49 14.85
C VAL A 28 -22.24 14.33 14.95
N PHE A 29 -21.66 14.54 16.13
CA PHE A 29 -20.23 14.32 16.36
C PHE A 29 -19.84 12.86 16.08
N GLN A 30 -20.62 11.90 16.60
CA GLN A 30 -20.34 10.47 16.42
C GLN A 30 -20.50 10.03 14.95
N VAL A 31 -21.48 10.60 14.24
CA VAL A 31 -21.64 10.38 12.79
C VAL A 31 -20.49 10.98 11.98
N MET A 32 -20.01 12.17 12.36
CA MET A 32 -18.84 12.79 11.73
C MET A 32 -17.57 11.98 11.98
N GLU A 33 -17.31 11.55 13.22
CA GLU A 33 -16.19 10.68 13.57
C GLU A 33 -16.21 9.39 12.76
N ARG A 34 -17.37 8.72 12.69
CA ARG A 34 -17.55 7.51 11.90
C ARG A 34 -17.35 7.74 10.40
N ASN A 35 -17.80 8.87 9.86
CA ASN A 35 -17.54 9.25 8.48
C ASN A 35 -16.05 9.49 8.24
N ILE A 36 -15.36 10.21 9.13
CA ILE A 36 -13.92 10.48 9.02
C ILE A 36 -13.15 9.16 9.09
N VAL A 37 -13.43 8.29 10.07
CA VAL A 37 -12.78 6.97 10.17
C VAL A 37 -13.07 6.11 8.93
N GLY A 38 -14.30 6.15 8.41
CA GLY A 38 -14.67 5.46 7.17
C GLY A 38 -13.93 6.00 5.94
N LEU A 39 -13.81 7.33 5.83
CA LEU A 39 -13.03 7.98 4.78
C LEU A 39 -11.55 7.62 4.91
N LEU A 40 -10.96 7.78 6.10
CA LEU A 40 -9.56 7.47 6.41
C LEU A 40 -9.21 5.99 6.19
N GLY A 41 -10.12 5.07 6.51
CA GLY A 41 -9.94 3.62 6.31
C GLY A 41 -10.07 3.17 4.86
N ASN A 42 -10.83 3.92 4.04
CA ASN A 42 -10.95 3.70 2.59
C ASN A 42 -10.06 4.64 1.76
N LEU A 43 -9.11 5.35 2.39
CA LEU A 43 -8.25 6.25 1.64
C LEU A 43 -7.38 5.45 0.66
N PRO A 44 -7.36 5.85 -0.63
CA PRO A 44 -6.40 5.30 -1.58
C PRO A 44 -4.98 5.54 -1.07
N PRO A 45 -4.18 4.49 -0.85
CA PRO A 45 -2.85 4.62 -0.26
C PRO A 45 -1.88 5.44 -1.13
N GLU A 46 -2.19 5.63 -2.42
CA GLU A 46 -1.37 6.43 -3.34
C GLU A 46 -1.40 7.94 -3.02
N HIS A 47 -2.42 8.42 -2.30
CA HIS A 47 -2.62 9.84 -2.01
C HIS A 47 -2.35 10.21 -0.55
N PHE A 48 -2.01 9.25 0.30
CA PHE A 48 -1.86 9.44 1.75
C PHE A 48 -0.67 8.67 2.31
N GLY A 49 0.03 9.27 3.27
CA GLY A 49 1.09 8.57 4.00
C GLY A 49 0.49 7.51 4.92
N VAL A 50 0.71 6.23 4.60
CA VAL A 50 0.30 5.10 5.45
C VAL A 50 1.44 4.77 6.43
N SER A 51 1.15 4.79 7.73
CA SER A 51 2.08 4.35 8.77
C SER A 51 1.55 3.07 9.41
N ILE A 52 2.39 2.03 9.44
CA ILE A 52 2.07 0.73 10.07
C ILE A 52 2.88 0.59 11.35
N THR A 53 2.20 0.46 12.48
CA THR A 53 2.84 0.21 13.78
C THR A 53 2.76 -1.27 14.11
N THR A 54 3.89 -1.88 14.48
CA THR A 54 3.95 -3.31 14.83
C THR A 54 5.01 -3.56 15.91
N SER A 55 4.97 -4.74 16.52
CA SER A 55 5.96 -5.16 17.52
C SER A 55 7.26 -5.62 16.85
N ARG A 56 8.38 -5.57 17.60
CA ARG A 56 9.68 -6.10 17.14
C ARG A 56 9.59 -7.57 16.73
N GLU A 57 8.83 -8.36 17.50
CA GLU A 57 8.61 -9.79 17.24
C GLU A 57 7.88 -10.03 15.91
N HIS A 58 6.77 -9.33 15.69
CA HIS A 58 5.99 -9.47 14.45
C HIS A 58 6.78 -8.97 13.24
N LEU A 59 7.50 -7.85 13.38
CA LEU A 59 8.39 -7.35 12.34
C LEU A 59 9.50 -8.37 12.01
N GLY A 60 10.12 -8.97 13.03
CA GLY A 60 11.15 -9.99 12.84
C GLY A 60 10.64 -11.19 12.05
N ARG A 61 9.43 -11.67 12.37
CA ARG A 61 8.78 -12.76 11.63
C ARG A 61 8.48 -12.41 10.17
N LEU A 62 8.01 -11.18 9.92
CA LEU A 62 7.73 -10.69 8.58
C LEU A 62 9.01 -10.60 7.73
N LEU A 63 10.10 -10.11 8.32
CA LEU A 63 11.40 -10.05 7.64
C LEU A 63 11.94 -11.45 7.35
N ALA A 64 11.84 -12.39 8.30
CA ALA A 64 12.24 -13.77 8.10
C ALA A 64 11.45 -14.44 6.97
N SER A 65 10.12 -14.26 6.93
CA SER A 65 9.29 -14.81 5.85
C SER A 65 9.63 -14.20 4.50
N ALA A 66 9.80 -12.88 4.42
CA ALA A 66 10.20 -12.19 3.20
C ALA A 66 11.56 -12.69 2.67
N MET A 67 12.53 -12.91 3.56
CA MET A 67 13.84 -13.48 3.19
C MET A 67 13.69 -14.89 2.61
N MET A 68 12.96 -15.78 3.29
CA MET A 68 12.73 -17.15 2.82
C MET A 68 12.03 -17.17 1.46
N SER A 69 11.01 -16.32 1.27
CA SER A 69 10.34 -16.16 -0.03
C SER A 69 11.29 -15.67 -1.12
N GLY A 70 12.20 -14.73 -0.81
CA GLY A 70 13.22 -14.26 -1.75
C GLY A 70 14.16 -15.37 -2.23
N TYR A 71 14.67 -16.20 -1.31
CA TYR A 71 15.50 -17.36 -1.68
C TYR A 71 14.74 -18.37 -2.53
N PHE A 72 13.48 -18.64 -2.19
CA PHE A 72 12.63 -19.53 -2.97
C PHE A 72 12.43 -19.03 -4.40
N LEU A 73 12.11 -17.74 -4.57
CA LEU A 73 11.95 -17.13 -5.90
C LEU A 73 13.24 -17.18 -6.72
N ARG A 74 14.40 -16.90 -6.10
CA ARG A 74 15.69 -16.98 -6.78
C ARG A 74 16.02 -18.41 -7.23
N ASN A 75 15.75 -19.40 -6.38
CA ASN A 75 15.95 -20.80 -6.73
C ASN A 75 15.04 -21.24 -7.89
N ALA A 76 13.77 -20.78 -7.88
CA ALA A 76 12.83 -21.03 -8.96
C ALA A 76 13.30 -20.41 -10.29
N GLU A 77 13.81 -19.18 -10.25
CA GLU A 77 14.39 -18.49 -11.40
C GLU A 77 15.61 -19.24 -11.96
N GLN A 78 16.54 -19.66 -11.10
CA GLN A 78 17.72 -20.43 -11.53
C GLN A 78 17.33 -21.74 -12.20
N ARG A 79 16.34 -22.45 -11.65
CA ARG A 79 15.83 -23.68 -12.24
C ARG A 79 15.21 -23.43 -13.62
N MET A 80 14.40 -22.39 -13.75
CA MET A 80 13.78 -22.02 -15.02
C MET A 80 14.84 -21.65 -16.08
N VAL A 81 15.88 -20.89 -15.70
CA VAL A 81 16.99 -20.55 -16.60
C VAL A 81 17.75 -21.81 -17.03
N PHE A 82 18.02 -22.72 -16.10
CA PHE A 82 18.72 -23.97 -16.39
C PHE A 82 17.92 -24.87 -17.34
N GLU A 83 16.61 -25.04 -17.09
CA GLU A 83 15.72 -25.80 -17.97
C GLU A 83 15.66 -25.19 -19.39
N ASN A 84 15.66 -23.86 -19.50
CA ASN A 84 15.70 -23.17 -20.80
C ASN A 84 17.01 -23.42 -21.56
N VAL A 85 18.17 -23.39 -20.86
CA VAL A 85 19.47 -23.70 -21.47
C VAL A 85 19.52 -25.16 -21.95
N LEU A 86 19.04 -26.10 -21.14
CA LEU A 86 18.97 -27.52 -21.53
C LEU A 86 18.12 -27.73 -22.77
N ALA A 87 16.95 -27.09 -22.83
CA ALA A 87 16.03 -27.19 -23.97
C ALA A 87 16.60 -26.62 -25.28
N GLN A 88 17.61 -25.74 -25.20
CA GLN A 88 18.29 -25.15 -26.36
C GLN A 88 19.47 -25.99 -26.88
N THR A 89 19.80 -27.12 -26.25
CA THR A 89 20.86 -28.00 -26.74
C THR A 89 20.39 -28.71 -28.02
N PRO A 90 21.01 -28.46 -29.20
CA PRO A 90 20.57 -29.10 -30.43
C PRO A 90 20.87 -30.60 -30.34
N SER A 91 19.86 -31.42 -30.64
CA SER A 91 20.02 -32.85 -30.88
C SER A 91 21.01 -33.02 -32.04
N GLN A 92 22.30 -33.24 -31.74
CA GLN A 92 23.25 -33.70 -32.73
C GLN A 92 22.90 -35.14 -33.08
N ASN A 93 21.96 -35.28 -34.02
CA ASN A 93 21.69 -36.54 -34.69
C ASN A 93 22.93 -36.88 -35.52
N HIS A 94 23.60 -37.90 -35.03
CA HIS A 94 24.63 -38.66 -35.70
C HIS A 94 24.03 -39.32 -36.94
N ASP A 95 24.23 -38.71 -38.10
CA ASP A 95 24.13 -39.39 -39.39
C ASP A 95 25.54 -39.44 -40.01
N THR A 96 26.18 -40.59 -39.83
CA THR A 96 27.25 -41.10 -40.68
C THR A 96 26.98 -42.58 -40.93
N PRO A 97 27.40 -43.18 -42.06
CA PRO A 97 28.41 -42.68 -43.00
C PRO A 97 27.91 -42.38 -44.42
#